data_AF-A0A945LV24-F1
#
_entry.id   AF-A0A945LV24-F1
#
_cell.length_a   1.000
_cell.length_b   1.000
_cell.length_c   1.000
_cell.angle_alpha   90.00
_cell.angle_beta   90.00
_cell.angle_gamma   90.00
#
_symmetry.space_group_name_H-M   'P 1'
#
loop_
_entity.id
_entity.type
_entity.pdbx_description
1 polymer ?
#
loop_
_entity_poly.entity_id
_entity_poly.type
_entity_poly.pdbx_seq_one_letter_code
_entity_poly.pdbx_strand_id
1 'polypeptide(L)'
;MNLSAFLRFSPLGILLFALGAVVFASPAFAEGGAEPYLDGSAMGLVWATPFAGILLSIAIVPLVAPHFWHSHFGKISAFWALCFLVPFTIVYGFEISLYEVLHILLLEYLPFIILLFALYTVAGGVRLTGSLQGTP
;
A
#
# COMPACT_ATOMS: atom_id res chain seq x y z
N MET A 1 20.70 1.59 25.35
CA MET A 1 19.42 1.69 24.62
C MET A 1 18.55 0.54 25.11
N ASN A 2 17.54 0.84 25.93
CA ASN A 2 16.89 -0.16 26.79
C ASN A 2 16.01 -1.14 26.00
N LEU A 3 16.33 -2.43 26.14
CA LEU A 3 15.63 -3.59 25.57
C LEU A 3 14.15 -3.69 26.02
N SER A 4 13.80 -3.01 27.11
CA SER A 4 12.47 -2.99 27.72
C SER A 4 11.41 -2.19 26.94
N ALA A 5 11.81 -1.36 25.96
CA ALA A 5 10.85 -0.65 25.10
C ALA A 5 10.26 -1.55 23.99
N PHE A 6 11.04 -2.53 23.51
CA PHE A 6 10.61 -3.50 22.49
C PHE A 6 9.71 -4.60 23.08
N LEU A 7 9.91 -4.96 24.35
CA LEU A 7 9.13 -5.99 25.05
C LEU A 7 7.80 -5.50 25.64
N ARG A 8 7.37 -4.28 25.32
CA ARG A 8 6.10 -3.71 25.77
C ARG A 8 4.92 -4.07 24.85
N PHE A 9 5.12 -4.98 23.89
CA PHE A 9 4.05 -5.67 23.20
C PHE A 9 3.52 -6.79 24.10
N SER A 10 2.32 -6.60 24.66
CA SER A 10 1.66 -7.60 25.50
C SER A 10 1.62 -8.96 24.76
N PRO A 11 1.95 -10.09 25.42
CA PRO A 11 1.86 -11.42 24.80
C PRO A 11 0.43 -11.73 24.31
N LEU A 12 -0.58 -11.08 24.91
CA LEU A 12 -1.97 -11.12 24.44
C LEU A 12 -2.16 -10.43 23.09
N GLY A 13 -1.44 -9.34 22.81
CA GLY A 13 -1.49 -8.63 21.52
C GLY A 13 -0.86 -9.46 20.39
N ILE A 14 0.22 -10.17 20.71
CA ILE A 14 0.86 -11.11 19.77
C ILE A 14 -0.06 -12.31 19.53
N LEU A 15 -0.70 -12.84 20.58
CA LEU A 15 -1.65 -13.94 20.47
C LEU A 15 -2.90 -13.54 19.66
N LEU A 16 -3.45 -12.35 19.88
CA LEU A 16 -4.60 -11.83 19.13
C LEU A 16 -4.27 -11.58 17.66
N PHE A 17 -3.07 -11.06 17.37
CA PHE A 17 -2.60 -10.88 15.99
C PHE A 17 -2.39 -12.24 15.29
N ALA A 18 -1.77 -13.20 15.98
CA ALA A 18 -1.58 -14.56 15.47
C ALA A 18 -2.90 -15.30 15.27
N LEU A 19 -3.86 -15.15 16.20
CA LEU A 19 -5.20 -15.73 16.10
C LEU A 19 -5.97 -15.10 14.93
N GLY A 20 -5.86 -13.78 14.74
CA GLY A 20 -6.39 -13.07 13.57
C GLY A 20 -5.80 -13.62 12.28
N ALA A 21 -4.47 -13.75 12.19
CA ALA A 21 -3.79 -14.29 11.02
C ALA A 21 -4.22 -15.74 10.69
N VAL A 22 -4.45 -16.59 11.70
CA VAL A 22 -4.93 -17.97 11.52
C VAL A 22 -6.38 -18.01 11.04
N VAL A 23 -7.25 -17.13 11.53
CA VAL A 23 -8.65 -17.05 11.08
C VAL A 23 -8.75 -16.59 9.62
N PHE A 24 -7.93 -15.63 9.21
CA PHE A 24 -7.85 -15.15 7.81
C PHE A 24 -7.19 -16.16 6.85
N ALA A 25 -6.37 -17.09 7.35
CA ALA A 25 -5.66 -18.09 6.54
C ALA A 25 -6.40 -19.44 6.40
N SER A 26 -7.69 -19.50 6.74
CA SER A 26 -8.48 -20.73 6.60
C SER A 26 -8.64 -21.10 5.11
N PRO A 27 -8.29 -22.33 4.67
CA PRO A 27 -8.49 -22.78 3.28
C PRO A 27 -9.98 -22.85 2.87
N ALA A 28 -10.90 -22.71 3.82
CA ALA A 28 -12.33 -22.59 3.58
C ALA A 28 -12.71 -21.30 2.80
N PHE A 29 -11.86 -20.26 2.79
CA PHE A 29 -12.05 -19.08 1.95
C PHE A 29 -11.46 -19.24 0.53
N ALA A 30 -10.74 -20.33 0.28
CA ALA A 30 -10.14 -20.66 -1.01
C ALA A 30 -10.98 -21.69 -1.79
N GLU A 31 -12.30 -21.68 -1.60
CA GLU A 31 -13.22 -22.38 -2.51
C GLU A 31 -13.10 -21.71 -3.89
N GLY A 32 -12.55 -22.44 -4.86
CA GLY A 32 -12.35 -22.01 -6.25
C GLY A 32 -13.65 -21.80 -7.02
N GLY A 33 -14.47 -20.86 -6.57
CA GLY A 33 -15.46 -20.19 -7.40
C GLY A 33 -14.73 -19.27 -8.38
N ALA A 34 -15.28 -19.11 -9.58
CA ALA A 34 -14.71 -18.26 -10.61
C ALA A 34 -14.28 -16.89 -10.03
N GLU A 35 -12.97 -16.61 -10.07
CA GLU A 35 -12.39 -15.35 -9.61
C GLU A 35 -13.21 -14.21 -10.23
N PRO A 36 -13.78 -13.29 -9.41
CA PRO A 36 -14.53 -12.15 -9.94
C PRO A 36 -13.61 -11.29 -10.81
N TYR A 37 -13.61 -11.55 -12.12
CA TYR A 37 -12.71 -10.92 -13.08
C TYR A 37 -13.36 -9.69 -13.69
N LEU A 38 -12.70 -8.54 -13.55
CA LEU A 38 -13.10 -7.31 -14.22
C LEU A 38 -12.37 -7.17 -15.57
N ASP A 39 -13.13 -7.05 -16.65
CA ASP A 39 -12.57 -6.77 -17.97
C ASP A 39 -12.21 -5.29 -18.10
N GLY A 40 -10.91 -4.99 -17.94
CA GLY A 40 -10.36 -3.65 -18.09
C GLY A 40 -10.50 -3.07 -19.50
N SER A 41 -10.69 -3.88 -20.54
CA SER A 41 -10.87 -3.39 -21.91
C SER A 41 -12.22 -2.70 -22.13
N ALA A 42 -13.21 -3.05 -21.31
CA ALA A 42 -14.52 -2.41 -21.28
C ALA A 42 -14.54 -1.11 -20.46
N MET A 43 -13.46 -0.81 -19.71
CA MET A 43 -13.39 0.42 -18.91
C MET A 43 -13.02 1.62 -19.78
N GLY A 44 -13.93 2.59 -19.86
CA GLY A 44 -13.65 3.87 -20.50
C GLY A 44 -12.56 4.67 -19.77
N LEU A 45 -11.88 5.53 -20.51
CA LEU A 45 -10.78 6.38 -20.03
C LEU A 45 -11.17 7.31 -18.86
N VAL A 46 -12.47 7.54 -18.67
CA VAL A 46 -13.03 8.32 -17.55
C VAL A 46 -12.62 7.73 -16.20
N TRP A 47 -12.46 6.41 -16.09
CA TRP A 47 -12.02 5.76 -14.83
C TRP A 47 -10.60 6.11 -14.43
N ALA A 48 -9.76 6.58 -15.36
CA ALA A 48 -8.41 7.08 -15.05
C ALA A 48 -8.41 8.49 -14.43
N THR A 49 -9.55 9.19 -14.40
CA THR A 49 -9.63 10.58 -13.92
C THR A 49 -9.14 10.75 -12.47
N PRO A 50 -9.56 9.93 -11.49
CA PRO A 50 -9.07 10.09 -10.12
C PRO A 50 -7.57 9.81 -9.99
N PHE A 51 -7.04 8.89 -10.80
CA PHE A 51 -5.60 8.61 -10.87
C PHE A 51 -4.82 9.81 -11.43
N ALA A 52 -5.26 10.39 -12.54
CA ALA A 52 -4.68 11.63 -13.06
C ALA A 52 -4.77 12.79 -12.05
N GLY A 53 -5.89 12.87 -11.32
CA GLY A 53 -6.12 13.86 -10.27
C GLY A 53 -5.12 13.77 -9.11
N ILE A 54 -4.84 12.57 -8.60
CA ILE A 54 -3.83 12.40 -7.54
C ILE A 54 -2.41 12.67 -8.07
N LEU A 55 -2.08 12.25 -9.30
CA LEU A 55 -0.78 12.56 -9.92
C LEU A 55 -0.56 14.07 -10.08
N LEU A 56 -1.58 14.79 -10.53
CA LEU A 56 -1.54 16.25 -10.62
C LEU A 56 -1.38 16.90 -9.24
N SER A 57 -2.06 16.34 -8.23
CA SER A 57 -2.00 16.84 -6.86
C SER A 57 -0.58 16.70 -6.28
N ILE A 58 0.06 15.54 -6.42
CA ILE A 58 1.44 15.33 -5.94
C ILE A 58 2.47 16.13 -6.74
N ALA A 59 2.17 16.52 -7.99
CA ALA A 59 3.07 17.31 -8.81
C ALA A 59 2.98 18.81 -8.52
N ILE A 60 1.76 19.36 -8.39
CA ILE A 60 1.53 20.81 -8.30
C ILE A 60 1.47 21.30 -6.86
N VAL A 61 0.74 20.62 -5.97
CA VAL A 61 0.44 21.15 -4.63
C VAL A 61 1.69 21.30 -3.76
N PRO A 62 2.66 20.37 -3.76
CA PRO A 62 3.92 20.56 -3.03
C PRO A 62 4.74 21.76 -3.53
N LEU A 63 4.64 22.07 -4.83
CA LEU A 63 5.37 23.17 -5.45
C LEU A 63 4.75 24.54 -5.10
N VAL A 64 3.43 24.63 -5.09
CA VAL A 64 2.70 25.89 -4.84
C VAL A 64 2.52 26.16 -3.33
N ALA A 65 2.21 25.12 -2.55
CA ALA A 65 1.85 25.25 -1.13
C ALA A 65 2.41 24.09 -0.28
N PRO A 66 3.74 24.05 -0.05
CA PRO A 66 4.40 22.94 0.64
C PRO A 66 3.86 22.72 2.06
N HIS A 67 3.71 23.78 2.86
CA HIS A 67 3.22 23.66 4.24
C HIS A 67 1.81 23.07 4.32
N PHE A 68 0.92 23.47 3.39
CA PHE A 68 -0.43 22.92 3.30
C PHE A 68 -0.42 21.44 2.94
N TRP A 69 0.39 21.06 1.94
CA TRP A 69 0.54 19.70 1.47
C TRP A 69 0.96 18.74 2.58
N HIS A 70 1.98 19.09 3.36
CA HIS A 70 2.50 18.20 4.41
C HIS A 70 1.45 17.91 5.50
N SER A 71 0.53 18.84 5.76
CA SER A 71 -0.57 18.63 6.71
C SER A 71 -1.80 17.92 6.11
N HIS A 72 -1.98 17.96 4.78
CA HIS A 72 -3.21 17.51 4.11
C HIS A 72 -3.02 16.39 3.08
N PHE A 73 -1.79 15.94 2.83
CA PHE A 73 -1.49 14.89 1.86
C PHE A 73 -2.40 13.67 2.03
N GLY A 74 -2.51 13.13 3.25
CA GLY A 74 -3.36 11.96 3.51
C GLY A 74 -4.84 12.20 3.19
N LYS A 75 -5.36 13.41 3.46
CA LYS A 75 -6.76 13.76 3.17
C LYS A 75 -7.01 13.91 1.67
N ILE A 76 -6.06 14.51 0.94
CA ILE A 76 -6.16 14.67 -0.53
C ILE A 76 -6.08 13.30 -1.22
N SER A 77 -5.15 12.44 -0.79
CA SER A 77 -5.04 11.07 -1.29
C SER A 77 -6.30 10.25 -0.98
N ALA A 78 -6.84 10.34 0.23
CA ALA A 78 -8.08 9.67 0.60
C ALA A 78 -9.28 10.18 -0.21
N PHE A 79 -9.36 11.48 -0.49
CA PHE A 79 -10.39 12.06 -1.34
C PHE A 79 -10.36 11.44 -2.74
N TRP A 80 -9.20 11.45 -3.41
CA TRP A 80 -9.08 10.85 -4.75
C TRP A 80 -9.33 9.34 -4.76
N ALA A 81 -8.86 8.63 -3.73
CA ALA A 81 -9.12 7.19 -3.58
C ALA A 81 -10.63 6.91 -3.45
N LEU A 82 -11.36 7.67 -2.62
CA LEU A 82 -12.81 7.55 -2.50
C LEU A 82 -13.55 7.97 -3.76
N CYS A 83 -13.09 9.00 -4.46
CA CYS A 83 -13.64 9.40 -5.76
C CYS A 83 -13.53 8.30 -6.82
N PHE A 84 -12.57 7.38 -6.71
CA PHE A 84 -12.53 6.17 -7.53
C PHE A 84 -13.40 5.06 -6.93
N LEU A 85 -13.15 4.71 -5.66
CA LEU A 85 -13.72 3.52 -5.03
C LEU A 85 -15.24 3.57 -4.87
N VAL A 86 -15.80 4.74 -4.53
CA VAL A 86 -17.26 4.90 -4.34
C VAL A 86 -18.05 4.68 -5.64
N PRO A 87 -17.78 5.39 -6.76
CA PRO A 87 -18.50 5.09 -8.00
C PRO A 87 -18.18 3.70 -8.54
N PHE A 88 -16.96 3.19 -8.34
CA PHE A 88 -16.59 1.85 -8.78
C PHE A 88 -17.40 0.76 -8.06
N THR A 89 -17.53 0.85 -6.73
CA THR A 89 -18.38 -0.05 -5.93
C THR A 89 -19.85 0.03 -6.31
N ILE A 90 -20.36 1.22 -6.68
CA ILE A 90 -21.75 1.40 -7.12
C ILE A 90 -22.00 0.75 -8.50
N VAL A 91 -21.05 0.87 -9.43
CA VAL A 91 -21.21 0.39 -10.82
C VAL A 91 -20.93 -1.10 -10.96
N TYR A 92 -19.85 -1.59 -10.34
CA TYR A 92 -19.37 -2.97 -10.47
C TYR A 92 -19.74 -3.86 -9.28
N GLY A 93 -20.28 -3.28 -8.21
CA GLY A 93 -20.68 -4.01 -7.01
C GLY A 93 -19.57 -4.11 -5.95
N PHE A 94 -20.00 -4.41 -4.72
CA PHE A 94 -19.13 -4.46 -3.55
C PHE A 94 -18.14 -5.63 -3.59
N GLU A 95 -18.60 -6.83 -3.98
CA GLU A 95 -17.78 -8.06 -4.02
C GLU A 95 -16.58 -7.92 -4.97
N ILE A 96 -16.82 -7.50 -6.22
CA ILE A 96 -15.77 -7.29 -7.22
C ILE A 96 -14.79 -6.21 -6.75
N SER A 97 -15.31 -5.09 -6.23
CA SER A 97 -14.44 -4.01 -5.77
C SER A 97 -13.58 -4.40 -4.58
N LEU A 98 -14.11 -5.16 -3.63
CA LEU A 98 -13.35 -5.62 -2.48
C LEU A 98 -12.29 -6.64 -2.91
N TYR A 99 -12.64 -7.57 -3.80
CA TYR A 99 -11.71 -8.52 -4.39
C TYR A 99 -10.54 -7.78 -5.07
N GLU A 100 -10.80 -6.85 -5.98
CA GLU A 100 -9.76 -6.11 -6.71
C GLU A 100 -8.86 -5.29 -5.77
N VAL A 101 -9.45 -4.60 -4.79
CA VAL A 101 -8.67 -3.82 -3.80
C VAL A 101 -7.76 -4.73 -2.98
N LEU A 102 -8.27 -5.86 -2.50
CA LEU A 102 -7.47 -6.82 -1.74
C LEU A 102 -6.41 -7.49 -2.60
N HIS A 103 -6.74 -7.84 -3.84
CA HIS A 103 -5.82 -8.42 -4.82
C HIS A 103 -4.63 -7.49 -5.03
N ILE A 104 -4.88 -6.22 -5.37
CA ILE A 104 -3.83 -5.21 -5.58
C ILE A 104 -3.03 -4.97 -4.29
N LEU A 105 -3.71 -4.83 -3.14
CA LEU A 105 -3.05 -4.54 -1.86
C LEU A 105 -2.12 -5.68 -1.43
N LEU A 106 -2.58 -6.93 -1.54
CA LEU A 106 -1.87 -8.10 -1.03
C LEU A 106 -0.86 -8.67 -2.02
N LEU A 107 -1.19 -8.71 -3.31
CA LEU A 107 -0.37 -9.38 -4.33
C LEU A 107 0.55 -8.41 -5.08
N GLU A 108 0.28 -7.11 -5.09
CA GLU A 108 1.12 -6.14 -5.78
C GLU A 108 1.80 -5.17 -4.80
N TYR A 109 1.03 -4.55 -3.92
CA TYR A 109 1.52 -3.47 -3.06
C TYR A 109 2.37 -3.98 -1.88
N LEU A 110 1.89 -5.01 -1.17
CA LEU A 110 2.61 -5.61 -0.05
C LEU A 110 3.98 -6.21 -0.46
N PRO A 111 4.10 -7.04 -1.51
CA PRO A 111 5.41 -7.54 -1.94
C PRO A 111 6.34 -6.43 -2.43
N PHE A 112 5.81 -5.39 -3.07
CA PHE A 112 6.61 -4.21 -3.43
C PHE A 112 7.21 -3.52 -2.20
N ILE A 113 6.43 -3.30 -1.14
CA ILE A 113 6.94 -2.74 0.11
C ILE A 113 7.99 -3.65 0.74
N ILE A 114 7.75 -4.96 0.77
CA ILE A 114 8.71 -5.93 1.33
C ILE A 114 10.02 -5.89 0.54
N LEU A 115 9.95 -5.79 -0.78
CA LEU A 115 11.12 -5.64 -1.64
C LEU A 115 11.88 -4.35 -1.35
N LEU A 116 11.19 -3.21 -1.26
CA LEU A 116 11.82 -1.93 -0.90
C LEU A 116 12.46 -1.99 0.48
N PHE A 117 11.80 -2.62 1.45
CA PHE A 117 12.32 -2.80 2.80
C PHE A 117 13.58 -3.68 2.83
N ALA A 118 13.56 -4.79 2.08
CA ALA A 118 14.72 -5.65 1.92
C ALA A 118 15.89 -4.91 1.26
N LEU A 119 15.63 -4.15 0.19
CA LEU A 119 16.64 -3.36 -0.51
C LEU A 119 17.23 -2.28 0.41
N TYR A 120 16.40 -1.58 1.16
CA TYR A 120 16.86 -0.59 2.15
C TYR A 120 17.77 -1.22 3.20
N THR A 121 17.41 -2.40 3.70
CA THR A 121 18.20 -3.13 4.72
C THR A 121 19.54 -3.59 4.15
N VAL A 122 19.55 -4.18 2.96
CA VAL A 122 20.78 -4.66 2.30
C VAL A 122 21.68 -3.48 1.93
N ALA A 123 21.15 -2.43 1.30
CA ALA A 123 21.93 -1.26 0.88
C ALA A 123 22.43 -0.42 2.06
N GLY A 124 21.60 -0.23 3.09
CA GLY A 124 21.96 0.52 4.30
C GLY A 124 22.97 -0.20 5.20
N GLY A 125 23.09 -1.52 5.08
CA GLY A 125 24.03 -2.35 5.84
C GLY A 125 25.43 -2.50 5.22
N VAL A 126 25.67 -1.96 4.01
CA VAL A 126 26.97 -2.10 3.32
C VAL A 126 28.01 -1.15 3.93
N ARG A 127 28.87 -1.68 4.81
CA ARG A 127 30.03 -0.97 5.34
C ARG A 127 31.22 -1.08 4.39
N LEU A 128 31.47 -0.05 3.60
CA LEU A 128 32.69 0.05 2.77
C LEU A 128 33.89 0.38 3.67
N THR A 129 34.88 -0.51 3.71
CA THR A 129 36.14 -0.32 4.46
C THR A 129 37.32 -0.53 3.52
N GLY A 130 38.27 0.42 3.49
CA GLY A 130 39.44 0.41 2.60
C GLY A 130 40.08 1.81 2.53
N SER A 131 41.31 1.91 2.01
CA SER A 131 41.92 3.22 1.72
C SER A 131 41.30 3.78 0.44
N LEU A 132 40.30 4.65 0.58
CA LEU A 132 39.80 5.49 -0.52
C LEU A 132 40.90 6.49 -0.90
N GLN A 133 41.90 6.04 -1.67
CA GLN A 133 42.91 6.90 -2.28
C GLN A 133 42.22 7.72 -3.37
N GLY A 134 41.79 8.93 -3.01
CA GLY A 134 41.44 9.95 -3.99
C GLY A 134 42.72 10.45 -4.63
N THR A 135 43.05 9.97 -5.82
CA THR A 135 43.98 10.67 -6.70
C THR A 135 43.23 11.80 -7.40
N PRO A 136 43.80 13.03 -7.43
CA PRO A 136 43.19 14.20 -8.04
C PRO A 136 43.02 14.06 -9.56
#